data_AF-A0A2Z6QJ51-F1
#
_entry.id   AF-A0A2Z6QJ51-F1
#
_cell.length_a   1.000
_cell.length_b   1.000
_cell.length_c   1.000
_cell.angle_alpha   90.00
_cell.angle_beta   90.00
_cell.angle_gamma   90.00
#
_symmetry.space_group_name_H-M   'P 1'
#
loop_
_entity.id
_entity.type
_entity.pdbx_description
1 polymer ?
#
loop_
_entity_poly.entity_id
_entity_poly.type
_entity_poly.pdbx_seq_one_letter_code
_entity_poly.pdbx_strand_id
1 'polypeptide(L)'
;MDGIVNNYENNIDYNMNNEVNIEDDMNYKSDPTSTRCQECGRKNNEYYCQPCNSVHFRNNFAYWTSGDSNLDKLIQNSQINADGSWKLIEWIEYSNLENIELIAHGGFGSVYKAIWKDGPIENWNFNKSEWRRENKTEVAVKKFRNVTHVSSDFLNEVNATVP
;
A
#
# COMPACT_ATOMS: atom_id res chain seq x y z
N MET A 1 -9.98 15.74 -6.71
CA MET A 1 -10.08 14.94 -5.47
C MET A 1 -9.88 13.52 -5.92
N ASP A 2 -8.66 13.05 -5.77
CA ASP A 2 -8.03 12.17 -6.76
C ASP A 2 -7.54 10.91 -6.03
N GLY A 3 -8.25 9.79 -6.18
CA GLY A 3 -7.82 8.40 -5.91
C GLY A 3 -7.67 7.94 -4.45
N ILE A 4 -8.59 7.08 -3.98
CA ILE A 4 -8.25 6.04 -2.99
C ILE A 4 -8.33 4.70 -3.72
N VAL A 5 -7.26 3.90 -3.68
CA VAL A 5 -7.30 2.49 -4.08
C VAL A 5 -7.39 1.67 -2.80
N ASN A 6 -8.47 0.91 -2.66
CA ASN A 6 -8.58 -0.13 -1.64
C ASN A 6 -8.09 -1.44 -2.29
N ASN A 7 -7.05 -2.05 -1.74
CA ASN A 7 -6.58 -3.36 -2.16
C ASN A 7 -7.28 -4.43 -1.30
N TYR A 8 -8.35 -5.04 -1.80
CA TYR A 8 -8.86 -6.30 -1.25
C TYR A 8 -9.20 -7.28 -2.36
N GLU A 9 -8.59 -8.47 -2.21
CA GLU A 9 -8.81 -9.74 -2.90
C GLU A 9 -8.16 -9.93 -4.28
N ASN A 10 -6.86 -10.25 -4.27
CA ASN A 10 -6.34 -11.31 -5.15
C ASN A 10 -5.87 -12.48 -4.28
N ASN A 11 -6.61 -13.58 -4.31
CA ASN A 11 -6.13 -14.88 -3.85
C ASN A 11 -4.88 -15.24 -4.65
N ILE A 12 -3.71 -15.18 -4.02
CA ILE A 12 -2.46 -15.65 -4.59
C ILE A 12 -2.50 -17.18 -4.61
N ASP A 13 -2.64 -17.76 -5.80
CA ASP A 13 -2.29 -19.17 -6.01
C ASP A 13 -0.81 -19.21 -6.42
N TYR A 14 0.06 -19.57 -5.48
CA TYR A 14 1.51 -19.68 -5.72
C TYR A 14 1.79 -20.86 -6.65
N ASN A 15 1.96 -20.59 -7.95
CA ASN A 15 2.57 -21.55 -8.86
C ASN A 15 4.06 -21.21 -9.04
N MET A 16 4.92 -21.81 -8.20
CA MET A 16 6.37 -21.72 -8.34
C MET A 16 6.82 -22.62 -9.48
N ASN A 17 7.05 -22.05 -10.66
CA ASN A 17 7.94 -22.62 -11.69
C ASN A 17 8.52 -21.49 -12.54
N ASN A 18 9.63 -20.91 -12.10
CA ASN A 18 10.56 -20.24 -12.99
C ASN A 18 11.98 -20.47 -12.46
N GLU A 19 12.76 -21.22 -13.23
CA GLU A 19 14.18 -21.45 -12.99
C GLU A 19 14.92 -20.11 -13.10
N VAL A 20 15.49 -19.65 -11.98
CA VAL A 20 16.40 -18.50 -11.93
C VAL A 20 17.81 -19.03 -11.69
N ASN A 21 18.74 -18.66 -12.58
CA ASN A 21 20.16 -19.03 -12.51
C ASN A 21 20.79 -18.61 -11.17
N ILE A 22 21.32 -19.60 -10.44
CA ILE A 22 21.85 -19.51 -9.09
C ILE A 22 23.39 -19.45 -9.15
N GLU A 23 24.02 -18.34 -9.55
CA GLU A 23 25.50 -18.26 -9.41
C GLU A 23 26.08 -16.96 -8.83
N ASP A 24 25.32 -15.87 -8.62
CA ASP A 24 25.93 -14.59 -8.17
C ASP A 24 25.60 -14.09 -6.76
N ASP A 25 24.87 -14.83 -5.91
CA ASP A 25 24.50 -14.35 -4.55
C ASP A 25 25.02 -15.22 -3.39
N MET A 26 26.26 -15.72 -3.51
CA MET A 26 26.96 -16.34 -2.37
C MET A 26 27.46 -15.29 -1.36
N ASN A 27 26.56 -14.67 -0.59
CA ASN A 27 26.84 -14.33 0.83
C ASN A 27 25.60 -14.03 1.70
N TYR A 28 24.49 -14.76 1.56
CA TYR A 28 23.37 -14.67 2.51
C TYR A 28 23.30 -15.91 3.40
N LYS A 29 24.27 -16.07 4.30
CA LYS A 29 24.03 -16.87 5.52
C LYS A 29 23.30 -15.99 6.53
N SER A 30 22.05 -15.62 6.25
CA SER A 30 21.17 -15.24 7.35
C SER A 30 20.77 -16.52 8.05
N ASP A 31 21.10 -16.62 9.33
CA ASP A 31 20.48 -17.56 10.23
C ASP A 31 18.94 -17.48 10.06
N PRO A 32 18.25 -18.57 9.68
CA PRO A 32 16.80 -18.59 9.47
C PRO A 32 15.99 -18.32 10.76
N THR A 33 16.66 -17.99 11.87
CA THR A 33 16.04 -17.65 13.15
C THR A 33 16.01 -16.15 13.48
N SER A 34 16.53 -15.28 12.60
CA SER A 34 16.54 -13.83 12.87
C SER A 34 15.17 -13.18 12.68
N THR A 35 14.26 -13.46 13.61
CA THR A 35 13.02 -12.73 13.92
C THR A 35 13.26 -11.29 14.38
N ARG A 36 14.43 -10.70 14.07
CA ARG A 36 14.83 -9.37 14.51
C ARG A 36 14.95 -8.44 13.31
N CYS A 37 14.41 -7.24 13.45
CA CYS A 37 14.51 -6.18 12.47
C CYS A 37 15.97 -5.77 12.25
N GLN A 38 16.39 -5.66 10.98
CA GLN A 38 17.74 -5.28 10.60
C GLN A 38 18.11 -3.84 11.00
N GLU A 39 17.13 -2.95 11.14
CA GLU A 39 17.35 -1.53 11.48
C GLU A 39 17.38 -1.28 12.99
N CYS A 40 16.38 -1.76 13.74
CA CYS A 40 16.28 -1.47 15.17
C CYS A 40 16.65 -2.64 16.09
N GLY A 41 16.92 -3.82 15.53
CA GLY A 41 17.27 -5.02 16.28
C GLY A 41 16.15 -5.56 17.19
N ARG A 42 14.91 -5.06 17.11
CA ARG A 42 13.77 -5.57 17.90
C ARG A 42 13.16 -6.80 17.24
N LYS A 43 12.51 -7.66 18.03
CA LYS A 43 11.71 -8.75 17.48
C LYS A 43 10.58 -8.17 16.61
N ASN A 44 10.41 -8.70 15.40
CA ASN A 44 9.35 -8.34 14.48
C ASN A 44 8.80 -9.59 13.78
N ASN A 45 7.68 -9.45 13.06
CA ASN A 45 7.36 -10.43 12.03
C ASN A 45 8.45 -10.33 10.95
N GLU A 46 8.79 -11.44 10.29
CA GLU A 46 9.97 -11.52 9.40
C GLU A 46 9.99 -10.45 8.28
N TYR A 47 8.83 -9.85 7.96
CA TYR A 47 8.64 -9.01 6.79
C TYR A 47 8.25 -7.55 7.08
N TYR A 48 7.93 -7.19 8.33
CA TYR A 48 7.42 -5.85 8.69
C TYR A 48 7.81 -5.44 10.12
N CYS A 49 8.61 -4.38 10.25
CA CYS A 49 8.90 -3.80 11.56
C CYS A 49 8.06 -2.53 11.76
N GLN A 50 6.96 -2.63 12.52
CA GLN A 50 6.05 -1.49 12.73
C GLN A 50 6.77 -0.24 13.28
N PRO A 51 7.64 -0.30 14.30
CA PRO A 51 8.34 0.89 14.77
C PRO A 51 9.20 1.58 13.70
N CYS A 52 9.89 0.79 12.88
CA CYS A 52 10.75 1.30 11.80
C CYS A 52 9.93 1.87 10.65
N ASN A 53 8.95 1.11 10.14
CA ASN A 53 8.10 1.53 9.04
C ASN A 53 7.28 2.77 9.41
N SER A 54 6.83 2.88 10.66
CA SER A 54 6.17 4.10 11.17
C SER A 54 7.07 5.35 11.07
N VAL A 55 8.38 5.21 11.31
CA VAL A 55 9.35 6.31 11.12
C VAL A 55 9.52 6.62 9.63
N HIS A 56 9.68 5.62 8.77
CA HIS A 56 9.80 5.81 7.32
C HIS A 56 8.58 6.52 6.73
N PHE A 57 7.37 6.15 7.16
CA PHE A 57 6.14 6.83 6.76
C PHE A 57 6.10 8.28 7.25
N ARG A 58 6.38 8.54 8.54
CA ARG A 58 6.39 9.92 9.09
C ARG A 58 7.34 10.83 8.34
N ASN A 59 8.52 10.33 7.97
CA ASN A 59 9.49 11.08 7.19
C ASN A 59 8.97 11.47 5.79
N ASN A 60 7.99 10.73 5.27
CA ASN A 60 7.41 10.98 3.96
C ASN A 60 6.15 11.87 3.96
N PHE A 61 5.55 12.16 5.12
CA PHE A 61 4.28 12.90 5.21
C PHE A 61 4.35 14.34 4.69
N ALA A 62 5.53 14.94 4.65
CA ALA A 62 5.71 16.29 4.12
C ALA A 62 5.71 16.34 2.58
N TYR A 63 5.81 15.20 1.89
CA TYR A 63 5.98 15.13 0.43
C TYR A 63 4.70 14.83 -0.34
N TRP A 64 3.58 14.58 0.34
CA TRP A 64 2.29 14.37 -0.30
C TRP A 64 1.14 14.92 0.55
N THR A 65 0.04 15.26 -0.10
CA THR A 65 -1.24 15.60 0.55
C THR A 65 -2.37 15.30 -0.42
N SER A 66 -3.50 14.82 0.10
CA SER A 66 -4.73 14.68 -0.67
C SER A 66 -5.45 16.01 -0.94
N GLY A 67 -5.00 17.09 -0.30
CA GLY A 67 -5.72 18.36 -0.22
C GLY A 67 -6.84 18.38 0.83
N ASP A 68 -7.12 17.26 1.51
CA ASP A 68 -8.08 17.16 2.60
C ASP A 68 -7.41 16.66 3.89
N SER A 69 -7.30 17.56 4.88
CA SER A 69 -6.57 17.26 6.12
C SER A 69 -7.19 16.13 6.96
N ASN A 70 -8.48 15.82 6.80
CA ASN A 70 -9.10 14.72 7.53
C ASN A 70 -8.74 13.39 6.90
N LEU A 71 -8.73 13.33 5.56
CA LEU A 71 -8.27 12.17 4.83
C LEU A 71 -6.77 11.93 5.04
N ASP A 72 -5.95 12.98 4.98
CA ASP A 72 -4.51 12.87 5.25
C ASP A 72 -4.26 12.25 6.63
N LYS A 73 -4.98 12.72 7.67
CA LYS A 73 -4.88 12.15 9.03
C LYS A 73 -5.30 10.68 9.07
N LEU A 74 -6.35 10.30 8.35
CA LEU A 74 -6.82 8.91 8.30
C LEU A 74 -5.73 8.01 7.69
N ILE A 75 -5.18 8.39 6.54
CA ILE A 75 -4.12 7.65 5.85
C ILE A 75 -2.84 7.58 6.72
N GLN A 76 -2.41 8.71 7.27
CA GLN A 76 -1.23 8.78 8.13
C GLN A 76 -1.38 7.90 9.39
N ASN A 77 -2.56 7.89 10.00
CA ASN A 77 -2.85 7.02 11.15
C ASN A 77 -2.84 5.54 10.76
N SER A 78 -3.39 5.18 9.61
CA SER A 78 -3.31 3.80 9.10
C SER A 78 -1.86 3.37 8.91
N GLN A 79 -1.04 4.20 8.26
CA GLN A 79 0.38 3.92 7.99
C GLN A 79 1.24 3.83 9.26
N ILE A 80 1.01 4.69 10.25
CA ILE A 80 1.75 4.69 11.52
C ILE A 80 1.45 3.44 12.35
N ASN A 81 0.21 2.94 12.32
CA ASN A 81 -0.26 1.89 13.22
C ASN A 81 -0.28 0.50 12.58
N ALA A 82 -0.10 0.39 11.27
CA ALA A 82 -0.07 -0.88 10.57
C ALA A 82 1.03 -1.80 11.12
N ASP A 83 0.69 -3.08 11.30
CA ASP A 83 1.60 -4.16 11.69
C ASP A 83 1.94 -5.10 10.51
N GLY A 84 1.53 -4.73 9.29
CA GLY A 84 1.84 -5.39 8.03
C GLY A 84 1.58 -4.48 6.84
N SER A 85 2.25 -4.71 5.72
CA SER A 85 2.09 -3.90 4.49
C SER A 85 0.70 -4.02 3.87
N TRP A 86 0.04 -5.17 4.05
CA TRP A 86 -1.34 -5.40 3.58
C TRP A 86 -2.43 -4.78 4.46
N LYS A 87 -2.07 -4.12 5.58
CA LYS A 87 -3.03 -3.53 6.53
C LYS A 87 -3.03 -2.00 6.54
N LEU A 88 -2.20 -1.37 5.71
CA LEU A 88 -2.13 0.08 5.60
C LEU A 88 -2.92 0.58 4.40
N ILE A 89 -3.38 1.82 4.50
CA ILE A 89 -3.94 2.58 3.38
C ILE A 89 -2.79 3.36 2.73
N GLU A 90 -2.67 3.25 1.41
CA GLU A 90 -1.73 4.03 0.63
C GLU A 90 -2.42 5.24 -0.02
N TRP A 91 -1.74 6.38 0.04
CA TRP A 91 -2.05 7.50 -0.84
C TRP A 91 -1.48 7.22 -2.23
N ILE A 92 -2.32 7.32 -3.26
CA ILE A 92 -1.94 7.05 -4.64
C ILE A 92 -2.36 8.24 -5.50
N GLU A 93 -1.36 8.94 -6.02
CA GLU A 93 -1.58 10.01 -6.98
C GLU A 93 -2.33 9.47 -8.20
N TYR A 94 -3.32 10.22 -8.70
CA TYR A 94 -4.10 9.78 -9.85
C TYR A 94 -3.24 9.59 -11.11
N SER A 95 -2.13 10.32 -11.24
CA SER A 95 -1.13 10.11 -12.29
C SER A 95 -0.43 8.76 -12.22
N ASN A 96 -0.57 8.02 -11.12
CA ASN A 96 -0.08 6.65 -10.96
C ASN A 96 -1.04 5.57 -11.46
N LEU A 97 -2.22 5.97 -11.94
CA LEU A 97 -3.22 5.10 -12.54
C LEU A 97 -3.21 5.23 -14.07
N GLU A 98 -3.25 4.10 -14.77
CA GLU A 98 -3.33 3.99 -16.23
C GLU A 98 -4.56 3.18 -16.65
N ASN A 99 -4.95 3.27 -17.92
CA ASN A 99 -6.00 2.44 -18.52
C ASN A 99 -7.31 2.44 -17.72
N ILE A 100 -7.74 3.63 -17.28
CA ILE A 100 -8.92 3.80 -16.43
C ILE A 100 -10.18 3.60 -17.27
N GLU A 101 -10.89 2.49 -17.02
CA GLU A 101 -12.07 2.05 -17.74
C GLU A 101 -13.26 1.94 -16.80
N LEU A 102 -14.41 2.53 -17.14
CA LEU A 102 -15.63 2.41 -16.34
C LEU A 102 -16.18 0.99 -16.39
N ILE A 103 -16.37 0.35 -15.23
CA ILE A 103 -17.00 -0.97 -15.12
C ILE A 103 -18.50 -0.82 -14.88
N ALA A 104 -18.89 0.02 -13.92
CA ALA A 104 -20.28 0.14 -13.50
C ALA A 104 -20.58 1.46 -12.79
N HIS A 105 -21.86 1.85 -12.83
CA HIS A 105 -22.43 2.85 -11.95
C HIS A 105 -23.18 2.16 -10.81
N GLY A 106 -22.98 2.64 -9.58
CA GLY A 106 -23.72 2.22 -8.39
C GLY A 106 -24.47 3.39 -7.76
N GLY A 107 -25.24 3.12 -6.71
CA GLY A 107 -25.99 4.15 -5.98
C GLY A 107 -25.11 5.25 -5.38
N PHE A 108 -23.90 4.90 -4.95
CA PHE A 108 -22.97 5.77 -4.24
C PHE A 108 -21.80 6.29 -5.10
N GLY A 109 -21.72 5.91 -6.38
CA GLY A 109 -20.56 6.26 -7.19
C GLY A 109 -20.43 5.44 -8.47
N SER A 110 -19.23 5.41 -9.02
CA SER A 110 -18.86 4.61 -10.19
C SER A 110 -17.61 3.80 -9.86
N VAL A 111 -17.52 2.60 -10.39
CA VAL A 111 -16.36 1.72 -10.23
C VAL A 111 -15.65 1.63 -11.57
N TYR A 112 -14.32 1.79 -11.52
CA TYR A 112 -13.44 1.72 -12.67
C TYR A 112 -12.44 0.59 -12.48
N LYS A 113 -12.01 0.00 -13.58
CA LYS A 113 -10.79 -0.81 -13.67
C LYS A 113 -9.65 0.14 -14.00
N ALA A 114 -8.50 -0.03 -13.36
CA ALA A 114 -7.32 0.75 -13.68
C ALA A 114 -6.07 -0.11 -13.45
N ILE A 115 -4.95 0.35 -13.97
CA ILE A 115 -3.65 -0.22 -13.66
C ILE A 115 -2.87 0.74 -12.78
N TRP A 116 -2.50 0.31 -11.58
CA TRP A 116 -1.59 1.03 -10.70
C TRP A 116 -0.14 0.72 -11.11
N LYS A 117 0.58 1.72 -11.64
CA LYS A 117 1.93 1.56 -12.20
C LYS A 117 2.94 0.96 -11.21
N ASP A 118 2.93 1.48 -9.99
CA ASP A 118 3.94 1.13 -8.99
C ASP A 118 3.58 -0.13 -8.22
N GLY A 119 2.29 -0.45 -8.12
CA GLY A 119 1.77 -1.54 -7.28
C GLY A 119 1.83 -1.25 -5.78
N PRO A 120 1.23 -2.12 -4.96
CA PRO A 120 1.25 -1.99 -3.51
C PRO A 120 2.66 -2.10 -2.91
N ILE A 121 2.86 -1.49 -1.75
CA ILE A 121 4.07 -1.64 -0.94
C ILE A 121 4.19 -3.10 -0.49
N GLU A 122 5.35 -3.68 -0.74
CA GLU A 122 5.71 -5.01 -0.23
C GLU A 122 6.44 -4.85 1.11
N ASN A 123 7.58 -4.17 1.12
CA ASN A 123 8.42 -3.95 2.30
C ASN A 123 9.39 -2.77 2.11
N TRP A 124 10.10 -2.37 3.18
CA TRP A 124 11.15 -1.36 3.09
C TRP A 124 12.46 -1.96 2.57
N ASN A 125 13.10 -1.31 1.59
CA ASN A 125 14.43 -1.65 1.11
C ASN A 125 15.49 -0.84 1.86
N PHE A 126 16.20 -1.47 2.79
CA PHE A 126 17.22 -0.81 3.62
C PHE A 126 18.41 -0.28 2.82
N ASN A 127 18.82 -0.96 1.75
CA ASN A 127 19.99 -0.57 0.96
C ASN A 127 19.72 0.69 0.14
N LYS A 128 18.51 0.82 -0.39
CA LYS A 128 18.09 1.94 -1.24
C LYS A 128 17.36 3.04 -0.48
N SER A 129 16.95 2.77 0.77
CA SER A 129 16.12 3.68 1.57
C SER A 129 14.83 4.08 0.84
N GLU A 130 14.15 3.10 0.24
CA GLU A 130 12.92 3.27 -0.51
C GLU A 130 11.94 2.10 -0.29
N TRP A 131 10.66 2.30 -0.60
CA TRP A 131 9.67 1.23 -0.58
C TRP A 131 9.85 0.29 -1.78
N ARG A 132 10.00 -1.00 -1.52
CA ARG A 132 9.84 -2.05 -2.53
C ARG A 132 8.36 -2.27 -2.80
N ARG A 133 7.98 -2.46 -4.07
CA ARG A 133 6.60 -2.60 -4.51
C ARG A 133 6.41 -3.81 -5.43
N GLU A 134 5.20 -4.32 -5.50
CA GLU A 134 4.84 -5.52 -6.29
C GLU A 134 4.85 -5.30 -7.81
N ASN A 135 5.10 -4.07 -8.28
CA ASN A 135 5.00 -3.61 -9.67
C ASN A 135 3.55 -3.49 -10.16
N LYS A 136 3.42 -3.21 -11.46
CA LYS A 136 2.17 -2.92 -12.16
C LYS A 136 1.04 -3.90 -11.80
N THR A 137 0.00 -3.40 -11.13
CA THR A 137 -1.12 -4.21 -10.61
C THR A 137 -2.46 -3.69 -11.15
N GLU A 138 -3.35 -4.58 -11.57
CA GLU A 138 -4.74 -4.20 -11.90
C GLU A 138 -5.55 -3.99 -10.62
N VAL A 139 -6.28 -2.88 -10.56
CA VAL A 139 -7.01 -2.44 -9.38
C VAL A 139 -8.42 -1.96 -9.72
N ALA A 140 -9.34 -2.09 -8.76
CA ALA A 140 -10.63 -1.44 -8.81
C ALA A 140 -10.55 -0.05 -8.15
N VAL A 141 -11.00 0.97 -8.86
CA VAL A 141 -11.05 2.36 -8.37
C VAL A 141 -12.49 2.77 -8.20
N LYS A 142 -12.90 3.08 -6.96
CA LYS A 142 -14.24 3.60 -6.68
C LYS A 142 -14.21 5.13 -6.65
N LYS A 143 -14.95 5.76 -7.54
CA LYS A 143 -15.21 7.20 -7.55
C LYS A 143 -16.58 7.49 -6.93
N PHE A 144 -16.59 8.27 -5.87
CA PHE A 144 -17.83 8.66 -5.20
C PHE A 144 -18.52 9.82 -5.92
N ARG A 145 -19.85 9.88 -5.84
CA ARG A 145 -20.67 10.90 -6.52
C ARG A 145 -20.66 12.21 -5.71
N ASN A 146 -20.51 13.35 -6.40
CA ASN A 146 -20.65 14.71 -5.83
C ASN A 146 -19.82 14.98 -4.55
N VAL A 147 -18.59 14.47 -4.50
CA VAL A 147 -17.68 14.76 -3.38
C VAL A 147 -16.89 16.02 -3.70
N THR A 148 -17.34 17.16 -3.17
CA THR A 148 -16.55 18.41 -3.16
C THR A 148 -15.60 18.46 -1.96
N HIS A 149 -15.95 17.75 -0.88
CA HIS A 149 -15.17 17.52 0.33
C HIS A 149 -15.38 16.09 0.82
N VAL A 150 -14.41 15.53 1.55
CA VAL A 150 -14.52 14.21 2.15
C VAL A 150 -15.72 14.20 3.11
N SER A 151 -16.79 13.51 2.72
CA SER A 151 -18.01 13.43 3.53
C SER A 151 -17.84 12.44 4.68
N SER A 152 -18.67 12.57 5.72
CA SER A 152 -18.75 11.55 6.78
C SER A 152 -19.08 10.18 6.23
N ASP A 153 -19.93 10.10 5.21
CA ASP A 153 -20.32 8.84 4.58
C ASP A 153 -19.13 8.16 3.90
N PHE A 154 -18.27 8.95 3.25
CA PHE A 154 -17.02 8.46 2.68
C PHE A 154 -16.08 7.92 3.76
N LEU A 155 -15.85 8.68 4.83
CA LEU A 155 -14.99 8.25 5.93
C LEU A 155 -15.52 6.99 6.62
N ASN A 156 -16.83 6.89 6.80
CA ASN A 156 -17.47 5.70 7.36
C ASN A 156 -17.28 4.48 6.48
N GLU A 157 -17.39 4.63 5.16
CA GLU A 157 -17.17 3.52 4.23
C GLU A 157 -15.71 3.08 4.20
N VAL A 158 -14.77 4.04 4.17
CA VAL A 158 -13.33 3.75 4.24
C VAL A 158 -13.01 3.02 5.55
N ASN A 159 -13.50 3.51 6.69
CA ASN A 159 -13.30 2.87 7.99
C ASN A 159 -13.95 1.48 8.09
N ALA A 160 -15.09 1.25 7.43
CA ALA A 160 -15.75 -0.06 7.40
C ALA A 160 -15.02 -1.07 6.50
N THR A 161 -14.17 -0.60 5.59
CA THR A 161 -13.42 -1.43 4.63
C THR A 161 -11.99 -1.72 5.10
N VAL A 162 -11.52 -1.03 6.15
CA VAL A 162 -10.18 -1.24 6.73
C VAL A 162 -10.31 -2.25 7.88
N PRO A 163 -9.56 -3.37 7.86
CA PRO A 163 -9.62 -4.43 8.86
C PRO A 163 -9.07 -4.04 10.24
#